data_AF-A0A7X1PK99-F1
#
_entry.id   AF-A0A7X1PK99-F1
#
_cell.length_a   1.000
_cell.length_b   1.000
_cell.length_c   1.000
_cell.angle_alpha   90.00
_cell.angle_beta   90.00
_cell.angle_gamma   90.00
#
_symmetry.space_group_name_H-M   'P 1'
#
loop_
_entity.id
_entity.type
_entity.pdbx_description
1 polymer ?
#
loop_
_entity_poly.entity_id
_entity_poly.type
_entity_poly.pdbx_seq_one_letter_code
_entity_poly.pdbx_strand_id
1 'polypeptide(L)' 'MKTALTEQEAKVARLLADAWDEYLKLPIEHPLEQHEFCMAIHQVQDMVLARCGRRALNRPRTR' A
#
# COMPACT_ATOMS: atom_id res chain seq x y z
N MET A 1 -12.86 15.56 6.43
CA MET A 1 -13.32 14.72 5.30
C MET A 1 -12.81 13.31 5.55
N LYS A 2 -13.67 12.30 5.76
CA LYS A 2 -13.23 10.90 5.92
C LYS A 2 -12.87 10.39 4.52
N THR A 3 -11.59 10.37 4.17
CA THR A 3 -11.10 9.69 2.96
C THR A 3 -11.13 8.19 3.21
N ALA A 4 -12.32 7.59 3.11
CA ALA A 4 -12.45 6.15 3.17
C ALA A 4 -11.83 5.54 1.90
N LEU A 5 -10.87 4.63 2.11
CA LEU A 5 -10.46 3.68 1.09
C LEU A 5 -11.70 2.91 0.61
N THR A 6 -11.74 2.53 -0.67
CA THR A 6 -12.70 1.50 -1.09
C THR A 6 -12.33 0.16 -0.46
N GLU A 7 -13.28 -0.77 -0.39
CA GLU A 7 -13.00 -2.13 0.10
C GLU A 7 -11.90 -2.81 -0.71
N GLN A 8 -11.87 -2.57 -2.03
CA GLN A 8 -10.84 -3.10 -2.91
C GLN A 8 -9.47 -2.45 -2.65
N GLU A 9 -9.41 -1.12 -2.43
CA GLU A 9 -8.17 -0.43 -2.05
C GLU A 9 -7.62 -0.98 -0.72
N ALA A 10 -8.50 -1.16 0.27
CA ALA A 10 -8.12 -1.76 1.55
C ALA A 10 -7.70 -3.24 1.41
N LYS A 11 -8.33 -4.00 0.52
CA LYS A 11 -7.97 -5.40 0.20
C LYS A 11 -6.57 -5.47 -0.41
N VAL A 12 -6.25 -4.61 -1.37
CA VAL A 12 -4.90 -4.56 -1.97
C VAL A 12 -3.85 -4.20 -0.92
N ALA A 13 -4.11 -3.20 -0.06
CA ALA A 13 -3.18 -2.83 1.00
C ALA A 13 -2.89 -3.99 1.97
N ARG A 14 -3.91 -4.80 2.31
CA ARG A 14 -3.74 -6.01 3.13
C ARG A 14 -2.95 -7.10 2.42
N LEU A 15 -3.23 -7.37 1.14
CA LEU A 15 -2.45 -8.35 0.36
C LEU A 15 -0.96 -8.00 0.28
N LEU A 16 -0.61 -6.72 0.28
CA LEU A 16 0.78 -6.27 0.35
C LEU A 16 1.41 -6.53 1.73
N ALA A 17 0.64 -6.39 2.81
CA ALA A 17 1.10 -6.77 4.15
C ALA A 17 1.28 -8.29 4.26
N ASP A 18 0.33 -9.07 3.74
CA ASP A 18 0.42 -10.54 3.71
C ASP A 18 1.65 -10.99 2.89
N ALA A 19 1.95 -10.31 1.77
CA ALA A 19 3.14 -10.59 0.97
C ALA A 19 4.44 -10.31 1.73
N TRP A 20 4.49 -9.24 2.54
CA TRP A 20 5.61 -8.96 3.44
C TRP A 20 5.77 -10.06 4.50
N ASP A 21 4.68 -10.47 5.13
CA ASP A 21 4.69 -11.52 6.15
C ASP A 21 5.17 -12.87 5.60
N GLU A 22 4.79 -13.23 4.37
CA GLU A 22 5.31 -14.43 3.70
C GLU A 22 6.78 -14.28 3.28
N TYR A 23 7.19 -13.10 2.80
CA TYR A 23 8.58 -12.85 2.39
C TYR A 23 9.57 -13.02 3.55
N LEU A 24 9.19 -12.59 4.77
CA LEU A 24 10.02 -12.76 5.96
C LEU A 24 10.28 -14.22 6.37
N LYS A 25 9.50 -15.17 5.85
CA LYS A 25 9.70 -16.61 6.11
C LYS A 25 10.70 -17.26 5.16
N LEU A 26 11.11 -16.56 4.11
CA LEU A 26 12.08 -17.06 3.15
C LEU A 26 13.50 -17.08 3.76
N PRO A 27 14.37 -18.02 3.34
CA PRO A 27 15.79 -17.96 3.67
C PRO A 27 16.41 -16.66 3.19
N ILE A 28 17.37 -16.14 3.96
CA ILE A 28 18.06 -14.91 3.58
C ILE A 28 19.15 -15.23 2.54
N GLU A 29 18.98 -14.76 1.31
CA GLU A 29 19.96 -14.95 0.23
C GLU A 29 20.91 -13.74 0.10
N HIS A 30 20.42 -12.53 0.39
CA HIS A 30 21.22 -11.30 0.35
C HIS A 30 20.93 -10.38 1.56
N PRO A 31 21.94 -9.79 2.23
CA PRO A 31 21.74 -8.97 3.44
C PRO A 31 20.82 -7.76 3.28
N LEU A 32 20.62 -7.25 2.06
CA LEU A 32 19.76 -6.08 1.79
C LEU A 32 18.34 -6.44 1.33
N GLU A 33 18.06 -7.70 1.03
CA GLU A 33 16.83 -8.07 0.31
C GLU A 33 15.54 -7.73 1.09
N GLN A 34 15.55 -7.89 2.42
CA GLN A 34 14.40 -7.55 3.26
C GLN A 34 14.15 -6.04 3.27
N HIS A 35 15.21 -5.23 3.28
CA HIS A 35 15.08 -3.78 3.20
C HIS A 35 14.53 -3.36 1.83
N GLU A 36 15.09 -3.92 0.75
CA GLU A 36 14.65 -3.64 -0.62
C GLU A 36 13.18 -4.03 -0.84
N PHE A 37 12.78 -5.22 -0.36
CA PHE A 37 11.41 -5.69 -0.46
C PHE A 37 10.44 -4.85 0.39
N CYS A 38 10.82 -4.49 1.61
CA CYS A 38 10.04 -3.59 2.47
C CYS A 38 9.81 -2.23 1.80
N MET A 39 10.86 -1.64 1.23
CA MET A 39 10.78 -0.36 0.52
C MET A 39 9.87 -0.46 -0.71
N ALA A 40 9.93 -1.55 -1.49
CA ALA A 40 9.04 -1.78 -2.61
C ALA A 40 7.56 -1.92 -2.16
N ILE A 41 7.29 -2.63 -1.07
CA ILE A 41 5.94 -2.76 -0.50
C ILE A 41 5.40 -1.39 -0.11
N HIS A 42 6.19 -0.55 0.57
CA HIS A 42 5.78 0.81 0.93
C HIS A 42 5.45 1.68 -0.29
N GLN A 43 6.28 1.63 -1.33
CA GLN A 43 6.03 2.37 -2.58
C GLN A 43 4.67 2.00 -3.20
N VAL A 44 4.35 0.71 -3.25
CA VAL A 44 3.07 0.24 -3.82
C VAL A 44 1.89 0.55 -2.89
N GLN A 45 2.07 0.47 -1.56
CA GLN A 45 1.05 0.91 -0.61
C GLN A 45 0.74 2.40 -0.77
N ASP A 46 1.76 3.26 -0.92
CA ASP A 46 1.57 4.69 -1.18
C ASP A 46 0.77 4.95 -2.46
N MET A 47 1.03 4.19 -3.54
CA MET A 47 0.26 4.28 -4.78
C MET A 47 -1.23 3.99 -4.58
N VAL A 48 -1.55 2.97 -3.77
CA VAL A 48 -2.92 2.56 -3.42
C VAL A 48 -3.59 3.63 -2.56
N LEU A 49 -2.92 4.07 -1.49
CA LEU A 49 -3.45 5.06 -0.55
C LEU A 49 -3.65 6.42 -1.22
N ALA A 50 -2.74 6.83 -2.11
CA ALA A 50 -2.87 8.08 -2.86
C ALA A 50 -4.16 8.16 -3.71
N ARG A 51 -4.77 7.02 -4.05
CA ARG A 51 -6.05 6.99 -4.79
C ARG A 51 -7.19 7.66 -4.03
N CYS A 52 -7.26 7.46 -2.70
CA CYS A 52 -8.31 8.11 -1.91
C CYS A 52 -8.10 9.63 -1.84
N GLY A 53 -6.84 10.07 -1.77
CA GLY A 53 -6.47 11.50 -1.85
C GLY A 53 -6.85 12.12 -3.19
N ARG A 54 -6.51 11.48 -4.31
CA ARG A 54 -6.93 11.93 -5.65
C ARG A 54 -8.45 12.01 -5.78
N ARG A 55 -9.17 10.98 -5.30
CA ARG A 55 -10.64 10.98 -5.27
C ARG A 55 -11.22 12.13 -4.44
N ALA A 56 -10.59 12.47 -3.32
CA ALA A 56 -10.96 13.59 -2.48
C ALA A 56 -10.78 14.95 -3.19
N LEU A 57 -9.65 15.16 -3.85
CA LEU A 57 -9.35 16.39 -4.59
C LEU A 57 -10.24 16.58 -5.82
N ASN A 58 -10.59 15.49 -6.50
CA ASN A 58 -11.43 15.53 -7.70
C ASN A 58 -12.92 15.63 -7.40
N ARG A 59 -13.36 15.57 -6.13
CA ARG A 59 -14.77 15.80 -5.79
C ARG A 59 -15.10 17.29 -6.03
N PRO A 60 -16.22 17.59 -6.72
CA PRO A 60 -16.69 18.96 -6.84
C PRO A 60 -16.81 19.58 -5.45
N ARG A 61 -16.28 20.79 -5.27
CA ARG A 61 -16.57 21.57 -4.06
C ARG A 61 -18.04 21.94 -4.13
N THR A 62 -18.87 21.27 -3.33
CA THR A 62 -20.21 21.76 -3.03
C THR A 62 -20.04 23.16 -2.42
N ARG A 63 -20.59 24.17 -3.11
CA ARG A 63 -20.66 25.55 -2.61
C ARG A 63 -21.63 25.62 -1.45
#